data_AF-A0A1V1NUK1-F1
#
_entry.id   AF-A0A1V1NUK1-F1
#
_cell.length_a   1.000
_cell.length_b   1.000
_cell.length_c   1.000
_cell.angle_alpha   90.00
_cell.angle_beta   90.00
_cell.angle_gamma   90.00
#
_symmetry.space_group_name_H-M   'P 1'
#
loop_
_entity.id
_entity.type
_entity.pdbx_description
1 polymer ?
#
loop_
_entity_poly.entity_id
_entity_poly.type
_entity_poly.pdbx_seq_one_letter_code
_entity_poly.pdbx_strand_id
1 'polypeptide(L)'
;MKKQKVHSLTGRIEYPVMIKAFKAVKKNRGAAGIDKVSIKMFEANLEDNLLALMRDMKKGVFEPHPLKRVLIPKGDGRFRPLGIPAVRDRVCQEVIRSLLEPIFEQKFHEASFGIRPGRNCHQAIEKVLEYHQQGYKVVLDADIKGFFDNIPLKVIMDAIASEIADGNILRLIENFLGLA
;
A
#
# COMPACT_ATOMS: atom_id res chain seq x y z
N MET A 1 -28.12 5.79 -10.71
CA MET A 1 -27.91 6.21 -9.31
C MET A 1 -26.52 6.83 -9.17
N LYS A 2 -26.38 8.01 -8.55
CA LYS A 2 -25.05 8.58 -8.27
C LYS A 2 -24.38 7.72 -7.21
N LYS A 3 -23.19 7.19 -7.51
CA LYS A 3 -22.39 6.38 -6.59
C LYS A 3 -21.91 7.27 -5.44
N GLN A 4 -22.23 6.90 -4.20
CA GLN A 4 -21.82 7.67 -3.01
C GLN A 4 -20.34 7.41 -2.75
N LYS A 5 -19.53 8.47 -2.77
CA LYS A 5 -18.10 8.40 -2.47
C LYS A 5 -17.87 8.55 -0.97
N VAL A 6 -16.77 7.99 -0.48
CA VAL A 6 -16.34 8.16 0.90
C VAL A 6 -15.66 9.52 1.05
N HIS A 7 -16.11 10.27 2.05
CA HIS A 7 -15.60 11.60 2.40
C HIS A 7 -14.88 11.58 3.76
N SER A 8 -14.12 12.64 4.04
CA SER A 8 -13.58 12.95 5.37
C SER A 8 -12.68 11.86 5.98
N LEU A 9 -11.92 11.14 5.15
CA LEU A 9 -10.93 10.16 5.59
C LEU A 9 -9.74 10.82 6.30
N THR A 10 -9.37 12.04 5.91
CA THR A 10 -8.33 12.84 6.58
C THR A 10 -8.64 13.06 8.05
N GLY A 11 -9.93 13.22 8.41
CA GLY A 11 -10.37 13.33 9.79
C GLY A 11 -10.06 12.09 10.63
N ARG A 12 -10.04 10.91 10.00
CA ARG A 12 -9.80 9.60 10.63
C ARG A 12 -8.32 9.29 10.86
N ILE A 13 -7.41 10.18 10.46
CA ILE A 13 -5.98 10.08 10.76
C ILE A 13 -5.77 10.48 12.23
N GLU A 14 -6.10 9.58 13.13
CA GLU A 14 -6.03 9.79 14.58
C GLU A 14 -4.81 9.12 15.19
N TYR A 15 -4.35 9.59 16.35
CA TYR A 15 -3.17 9.05 17.02
C TYR A 15 -3.21 7.52 17.24
N PRO A 16 -4.35 6.89 17.62
CA PRO A 16 -4.43 5.44 17.69
C PRO A 16 -4.21 4.72 16.36
N VAL A 17 -4.64 5.32 15.23
CA VAL A 17 -4.39 4.81 13.88
C VAL A 17 -2.90 4.91 13.54
N MET A 18 -2.26 6.05 13.86
CA MET A 18 -0.82 6.25 13.68
C MET A 18 0.01 5.20 14.44
N ILE A 19 -0.36 4.93 15.69
CA ILE A 19 0.31 3.92 16.53
C ILE A 19 0.14 2.51 15.95
N LYS A 20 -1.08 2.15 15.49
CA LYS A 20 -1.33 0.86 14.85
C LYS A 20 -0.49 0.71 13.58
N ALA A 21 -0.43 1.76 12.75
CA ALA A 21 0.37 1.77 11.53
C ALA A 21 1.86 1.60 11.84
N PHE A 22 2.40 2.31 12.83
CA PHE A 22 3.78 2.13 13.25
C PHE A 22 4.06 0.71 13.73
N LYS A 23 3.18 0.10 14.53
CA LYS A 23 3.33 -1.29 14.98
C LYS A 23 3.38 -2.28 13.81
N ALA A 24 2.55 -2.08 12.78
CA ALA A 24 2.57 -2.89 11.56
C ALA A 24 3.90 -2.73 10.80
N VAL A 25 4.38 -1.49 10.62
CA VAL A 25 5.69 -1.20 9.99
C VAL A 25 6.83 -1.82 10.79
N LYS A 26 6.82 -1.72 12.12
CA LYS A 26 7.82 -2.30 13.02
C LYS A 26 7.87 -3.82 12.90
N LYS A 27 6.71 -4.48 12.83
CA LYS A 27 6.60 -5.94 12.67
C LYS A 27 7.30 -6.45 11.40
N ASN A 28 7.30 -5.65 10.33
CA ASN A 28 7.92 -6.01 9.05
C ASN A 28 9.47 -5.90 9.06
N ARG A 29 10.08 -5.32 10.11
CA ARG A 29 11.55 -5.26 10.32
C ARG A 29 12.37 -4.72 9.13
N GLY A 30 11.78 -3.87 8.30
CA GLY A 30 12.46 -3.39 7.10
C GLY A 30 13.58 -2.39 7.39
N ALA A 31 14.59 -2.35 6.51
CA ALA A 31 15.74 -1.45 6.62
C ALA A 31 15.35 0.05 6.61
N ALA A 32 16.30 0.90 6.99
CA ALA A 32 16.17 2.35 6.91
C ALA A 32 16.15 2.84 5.45
N GLY A 33 15.39 3.90 5.21
CA GLY A 33 15.31 4.57 3.91
C GLY A 33 16.50 5.48 3.65
N ILE A 34 16.30 6.47 2.76
CA ILE A 34 17.36 7.39 2.33
C ILE A 34 17.82 8.33 3.45
N ASP A 35 16.92 8.66 4.38
CA ASP A 35 17.16 9.48 5.57
C ASP A 35 18.00 8.79 6.65
N LYS A 36 18.31 7.49 6.46
CA LYS A 36 19.07 6.64 7.39
C LYS A 36 18.41 6.50 8.78
N VAL A 37 17.15 6.91 8.93
CA VAL A 37 16.40 6.73 10.19
C VAL A 37 15.91 5.28 10.25
N SER A 38 16.45 4.53 11.21
CA SER A 38 16.01 3.16 11.47
C SER A 38 14.70 3.13 12.26
N ILE A 39 14.02 1.98 12.27
CA ILE A 39 12.81 1.78 13.09
C ILE A 39 13.11 2.06 14.57
N LYS A 40 14.28 1.64 15.08
CA LYS A 40 14.70 1.89 16.47
C LYS A 40 14.88 3.37 16.76
N MET A 41 15.47 4.13 15.82
CA MET A 41 15.65 5.58 15.97
C MET A 41 14.32 6.31 15.92
N PHE A 42 13.43 5.93 15.00
CA PHE A 42 12.07 6.47 14.93
C PHE A 42 11.29 6.19 16.22
N GLU A 43 11.43 4.99 16.78
CA GLU A 43 10.78 4.59 18.03
C GLU A 43 11.32 5.32 19.27
N ALA A 44 12.59 5.73 19.23
CA ALA A 44 13.21 6.40 20.38
C ALA A 44 12.53 7.74 20.73
N ASN A 45 11.90 8.40 19.76
CA ASN A 45 11.03 9.54 19.98
C ASN A 45 9.66 9.33 19.31
N LEU A 46 9.01 8.20 19.61
CA LEU A 46 7.84 7.73 18.87
C LEU A 46 6.68 8.74 18.85
N GLU A 47 6.33 9.31 20.01
CA GLU A 47 5.17 10.18 20.14
C GLU A 47 5.32 11.45 19.29
N ASP A 48 6.41 12.19 19.46
CA ASP A 48 6.68 13.41 18.68
C ASP A 48 6.75 13.10 17.18
N ASN A 49 7.42 12.01 16.80
CA ASN A 49 7.53 11.61 15.39
C ASN A 49 6.16 11.33 14.78
N LEU A 50 5.27 10.64 15.51
CA LEU A 50 3.92 10.36 15.03
C LEU A 50 3.02 11.58 15.03
N LEU A 51 3.11 12.46 16.03
CA LEU A 51 2.33 13.69 16.10
C LEU A 51 2.72 14.66 14.98
N ALA A 52 4.03 14.83 14.73
CA ALA A 52 4.53 15.62 13.63
C ALA A 52 4.06 15.06 12.28
N LEU A 53 4.24 13.76 12.04
CA LEU A 53 3.79 13.10 10.82
C LEU A 53 2.28 13.23 10.61
N MET A 54 1.48 12.99 11.66
CA MET A 54 0.02 13.12 11.62
C MET A 54 -0.40 14.53 11.25
N ARG A 55 0.23 15.55 11.85
CA ARG A 55 -0.03 16.96 11.55
C ARG A 55 0.28 17.27 10.08
N ASP A 56 1.41 16.81 9.57
CA ASP A 56 1.84 17.08 8.20
C ASP A 56 0.92 16.39 7.18
N MET A 57 0.50 15.16 7.47
CA MET A 57 -0.50 14.43 6.68
C MET A 57 -1.85 15.15 6.66
N LYS A 58 -2.32 15.67 7.81
CA LYS A 58 -3.61 16.37 7.92
C LYS A 58 -3.61 17.76 7.28
N LYS A 59 -2.49 18.49 7.41
CA LYS A 59 -2.31 19.80 6.75
C LYS A 59 -2.04 19.65 5.25
N GLY A 60 -1.66 18.45 4.82
CA GLY A 60 -1.35 18.16 3.44
C GLY A 60 -0.08 18.84 2.94
N VAL A 61 0.89 18.95 3.85
CA VAL A 61 2.27 19.42 3.60
C VAL A 61 3.26 18.26 3.65
N PHE A 62 2.77 17.03 3.73
CA PHE A 62 3.60 15.83 3.70
C PHE A 62 4.12 15.57 2.27
N GLU A 63 5.44 15.54 2.15
CA GLU A 63 6.15 15.15 0.94
C GLU A 63 6.89 13.83 1.17
N PRO A 64 6.70 12.77 0.37
CA PRO A 64 7.45 11.52 0.49
C PRO A 64 8.96 11.73 0.25
N HIS A 65 9.81 10.96 0.93
CA HIS A 65 11.21 10.93 0.57
C HIS A 65 11.47 10.07 -0.68
N PRO A 66 12.53 10.37 -1.46
CA PRO A 66 13.00 9.46 -2.50
C PRO A 66 13.31 8.07 -1.94
N LEU A 67 12.99 7.03 -2.73
CA LEU A 67 13.26 5.65 -2.35
C LEU A 67 14.77 5.37 -2.36
N LYS A 68 15.29 4.74 -1.30
CA LYS A 68 16.65 4.21 -1.29
C LYS A 68 16.73 2.97 -2.19
N ARG A 69 17.50 3.04 -3.27
CA ARG A 69 17.70 1.91 -4.20
C ARG A 69 18.69 0.89 -3.62
N VAL A 70 18.30 -0.38 -3.66
CA VAL A 70 19.13 -1.53 -3.32
C VAL A 70 19.01 -2.57 -4.42
N LEU A 71 20.13 -3.17 -4.84
CA LEU A 71 20.14 -4.24 -5.83
C LEU A 71 20.17 -5.59 -5.11
N ILE A 72 19.14 -6.41 -5.33
CA ILE A 72 19.08 -7.77 -4.77
C ILE A 72 19.48 -8.76 -5.87
N PRO A 73 20.53 -9.57 -5.69
CA PRO A 73 20.92 -10.58 -6.68
C PRO A 73 19.82 -11.64 -6.87
N LYS A 74 19.55 -12.03 -8.12
CA LYS A 74 18.67 -13.18 -8.45
C LYS A 74 19.42 -14.51 -8.63
N GLY A 75 20.75 -14.51 -8.50
CA GLY A 75 21.60 -15.69 -8.65
C GLY A 75 22.08 -15.97 -10.08
N ASP A 76 21.47 -15.36 -11.09
CA ASP A 76 21.74 -15.54 -12.53
C ASP A 76 22.45 -14.34 -13.17
N GLY A 77 23.14 -13.52 -12.36
CA GLY A 77 23.74 -12.26 -12.79
C GLY A 77 22.75 -11.10 -12.97
N ARG A 78 21.43 -11.36 -12.88
CA ARG A 78 20.40 -10.30 -12.89
C ARG A 78 20.15 -9.79 -11.48
N PHE A 79 19.74 -8.52 -11.39
CA PHE A 79 19.39 -7.87 -10.14
C PHE A 79 17.91 -7.50 -10.13
N ARG A 80 17.28 -7.61 -8.97
CA ARG A 80 15.98 -7.00 -8.68
C ARG A 80 16.24 -5.66 -8.00
N PRO A 81 15.92 -4.51 -8.63
CA PRO A 81 15.96 -3.24 -7.94
C PRO A 81 14.86 -3.23 -6.88
N LEU A 82 15.22 -2.91 -5.64
CA LEU A 82 14.30 -2.66 -4.54
C LEU A 82 14.37 -1.17 -4.17
N GLY A 83 13.22 -0.53 -4.03
CA GLY A 83 13.11 0.79 -3.41
C GLY A 83 12.70 0.64 -1.96
N ILE A 84 13.48 1.19 -1.04
CA ILE A 84 13.21 1.17 0.40
C ILE A 84 12.73 2.57 0.81
N PRO A 85 11.45 2.77 1.16
CA PRO A 85 10.95 4.05 1.66
C PRO A 85 11.47 4.35 3.06
N ALA A 86 11.44 5.63 3.46
CA ALA A 86 11.72 6.03 4.83
C ALA A 86 10.73 5.41 5.82
N VAL A 87 11.09 5.33 7.10
CA VAL A 87 10.17 4.79 8.14
C VAL A 87 8.88 5.62 8.19
N ARG A 88 8.98 6.95 8.18
CA ARG A 88 7.81 7.85 8.18
C ARG A 88 6.89 7.64 6.98
N ASP A 89 7.48 7.39 5.81
CA ASP A 89 6.74 7.16 4.56
C ASP A 89 5.97 5.85 4.65
N ARG A 90 6.61 4.79 5.17
CA ARG A 90 5.92 3.50 5.40
C ARG A 90 4.79 3.63 6.40
N VAL A 91 4.95 4.44 7.45
CA VAL A 91 3.87 4.70 8.41
C VAL A 91 2.72 5.43 7.72
N CYS A 92 3.01 6.46 6.92
CA CYS A 92 2.00 7.18 6.15
C CYS A 92 1.26 6.25 5.16
N GLN A 93 1.99 5.44 4.39
CA GLN A 93 1.44 4.43 3.47
C GLN A 93 0.53 3.44 4.21
N GLU A 94 0.95 2.97 5.38
CA GLU A 94 0.18 2.02 6.18
C GLU A 94 -1.10 2.66 6.76
N VAL A 95 -1.05 3.93 7.15
CA VAL A 95 -2.25 4.68 7.55
C VAL A 95 -3.22 4.78 6.37
N ILE A 96 -2.76 5.21 5.19
CA ILE A 96 -3.59 5.31 3.99
C ILE A 96 -4.19 3.94 3.67
N ARG A 97 -3.37 2.88 3.61
CA ARG A 97 -3.81 1.50 3.38
C ARG A 97 -4.91 1.10 4.37
N SER A 98 -4.74 1.37 5.66
CA SER A 98 -5.72 1.01 6.69
C SER A 98 -7.06 1.74 6.56
N LEU A 99 -7.06 2.96 6.02
CA LEU A 99 -8.27 3.73 5.74
C LEU A 99 -8.97 3.24 4.47
N LEU A 100 -8.20 2.83 3.46
CA LEU A 100 -8.73 2.41 2.16
C LEU A 100 -9.19 0.94 2.16
N GLU A 101 -8.49 0.06 2.86
CA GLU A 101 -8.76 -1.38 2.91
C GLU A 101 -10.23 -1.72 3.17
N PRO A 102 -10.92 -1.21 4.21
CA PRO A 102 -12.33 -1.58 4.43
C PRO A 102 -13.28 -1.11 3.33
N ILE A 103 -12.89 -0.12 2.52
CA ILE A 103 -13.69 0.40 1.40
C ILE A 103 -13.54 -0.50 0.18
N PHE A 104 -12.30 -0.88 -0.17
CA PHE A 104 -12.03 -1.68 -1.35
C PHE A 104 -12.22 -3.18 -1.14
N GLU A 105 -12.06 -3.68 0.10
CA GLU A 105 -12.22 -5.11 0.39
C GLU A 105 -13.63 -5.61 0.05
N GLN A 106 -14.65 -4.75 0.22
CA GLN A 106 -16.05 -5.02 -0.14
C GLN A 106 -16.29 -5.10 -1.65
N LYS A 107 -15.32 -4.68 -2.47
CA LYS A 107 -15.46 -4.56 -3.93
C LYS A 107 -14.60 -5.57 -4.67
N PHE A 108 -13.59 -6.14 -4.04
CA PHE A 108 -12.73 -7.10 -4.68
C PHE A 108 -13.49 -8.39 -4.98
N HIS A 109 -13.27 -8.91 -6.20
CA HIS A 109 -13.84 -10.17 -6.64
C HIS A 109 -13.46 -11.33 -5.72
N GLU A 110 -14.35 -12.32 -5.56
CA GLU A 110 -14.11 -13.46 -4.67
C GLU A 110 -12.92 -14.31 -5.10
N ALA A 111 -12.60 -14.33 -6.39
CA ALA A 111 -11.42 -15.00 -6.95
C ALA A 111 -10.12 -14.17 -6.88
N SER A 112 -10.11 -13.03 -6.17
CA SER A 112 -8.89 -12.27 -5.91
C SER A 112 -8.31 -12.67 -4.55
N PHE A 113 -7.14 -13.31 -4.53
CA PHE A 113 -6.53 -13.87 -3.32
C PHE A 113 -5.24 -13.18 -2.86
N GLY A 114 -4.62 -12.41 -3.75
CA GLY A 114 -3.33 -11.76 -3.48
C GLY A 114 -3.47 -10.54 -2.58
N ILE A 115 -2.57 -10.42 -1.60
CA ILE A 115 -2.36 -9.20 -0.78
C ILE A 115 -3.67 -8.70 -0.13
N ARG A 116 -4.52 -9.62 0.36
CA ARG A 116 -5.80 -9.32 1.01
C ARG A 116 -5.88 -9.93 2.41
N PRO A 117 -6.50 -9.25 3.38
CA PRO A 117 -6.71 -9.79 4.71
C PRO A 117 -7.59 -11.05 4.66
N GLY A 118 -7.21 -12.10 5.39
CA GLY A 118 -7.96 -13.35 5.43
C GLY A 118 -7.87 -14.20 4.15
N ARG A 119 -7.05 -13.79 3.16
CA ARG A 119 -6.82 -14.54 1.92
C ARG A 119 -5.38 -14.96 1.74
N ASN A 120 -5.17 -16.09 1.08
CA ASN A 120 -3.83 -16.64 0.85
C ASN A 120 -3.75 -17.48 -0.44
N CYS A 121 -2.55 -17.91 -0.80
CA CYS A 121 -2.30 -18.70 -2.01
C CYS A 121 -2.96 -20.09 -1.98
N HIS A 122 -3.14 -20.71 -0.81
CA HIS A 122 -3.75 -22.02 -0.69
C HIS A 122 -5.23 -21.98 -1.10
N GLN A 123 -5.97 -20.94 -0.70
CA GLN A 123 -7.34 -20.74 -1.15
C GLN A 123 -7.45 -20.56 -2.67
N ALA A 124 -6.47 -19.91 -3.30
CA ALA A 124 -6.43 -19.80 -4.77
C ALA A 124 -6.26 -21.17 -5.42
N ILE A 125 -5.39 -22.02 -4.87
CA ILE A 125 -5.17 -23.41 -5.33
C ILE A 125 -6.44 -24.22 -5.14
N GLU A 126 -7.08 -24.16 -3.98
CA GLU A 126 -8.35 -24.84 -3.69
C GLU A 126 -9.42 -24.48 -4.72
N LYS A 127 -9.55 -23.20 -5.08
CA LYS A 127 -10.53 -22.76 -6.08
C LYS A 127 -10.23 -23.31 -7.48
N VAL A 128 -8.96 -23.37 -7.87
CA VAL A 128 -8.55 -23.99 -9.15
C VAL A 128 -8.86 -25.49 -9.15
N LEU A 129 -8.59 -26.19 -8.05
CA LEU A 129 -8.91 -27.62 -7.90
C LEU A 129 -10.41 -27.89 -7.96
N GLU A 130 -11.23 -27.02 -7.37
CA GLU A 130 -12.69 -27.07 -7.46
C GLU A 130 -13.16 -26.98 -8.92
N TYR A 131 -12.67 -25.99 -9.69
CA TYR A 131 -13.00 -25.87 -11.11
C TYR A 131 -12.54 -27.08 -11.92
N HIS A 132 -11.35 -27.60 -11.62
CA HIS A 132 -10.86 -28.81 -12.24
C HIS A 132 -11.80 -30.00 -11.96
N GLN A 133 -12.30 -30.16 -10.74
CA GLN A 133 -13.27 -31.22 -10.39
C GLN A 133 -14.61 -31.05 -11.11
N GLN A 134 -15.04 -29.81 -11.38
CA GLN A 134 -16.24 -29.50 -12.16
C GLN A 134 -16.09 -29.77 -13.68
N GLY A 135 -14.88 -30.14 -14.15
CA GLY A 135 -14.63 -30.48 -15.56
C GLY A 135 -13.91 -29.40 -16.35
N TYR A 136 -13.57 -28.26 -15.76
CA TYR A 136 -12.74 -27.24 -16.42
C TYR A 136 -11.27 -27.67 -16.41
N LYS A 137 -10.84 -28.36 -17.49
CA LYS A 137 -9.50 -28.98 -17.58
C LYS A 137 -8.43 -28.15 -18.29
N VAL A 138 -8.82 -27.02 -18.89
CA VAL A 138 -7.91 -26.15 -19.64
C VAL A 138 -7.71 -24.86 -18.87
N VAL A 139 -6.45 -24.46 -18.67
CA VAL A 139 -6.06 -23.23 -17.99
C VAL A 139 -5.47 -22.26 -19.01
N LEU A 140 -5.98 -21.02 -19.00
CA LEU A 140 -5.30 -19.90 -19.63
C LEU A 140 -4.35 -19.29 -18.59
N ASP A 141 -3.05 -19.55 -18.74
CA ASP A 141 -2.02 -18.95 -17.90
C ASP A 141 -1.62 -17.58 -18.48
N ALA A 142 -1.73 -16.53 -17.67
CA ALA A 142 -1.48 -15.16 -18.07
C ALA A 142 -0.84 -14.36 -16.93
N ASP A 143 0.23 -13.63 -17.26
CA ASP A 143 0.98 -12.78 -16.34
C ASP A 143 1.26 -11.40 -16.96
N ILE A 144 1.34 -10.37 -16.11
CA ILE A 144 1.68 -9.01 -16.53
C ILE A 144 3.15 -8.74 -16.22
N LYS A 145 3.97 -8.71 -17.28
CA LYS A 145 5.39 -8.38 -17.17
C LYS A 145 5.59 -6.99 -16.56
N GLY A 146 6.28 -6.93 -15.43
CA GLY A 146 6.65 -5.67 -14.79
C GLY A 146 5.44 -4.82 -14.41
N PHE A 147 4.41 -5.43 -13.81
CA PHE A 147 3.13 -4.78 -13.48
C PHE A 147 3.28 -3.34 -12.93
N PHE A 148 4.08 -3.15 -11.87
CA PHE A 148 4.24 -1.84 -11.25
C PHE A 148 5.04 -0.83 -12.08
N ASP A 149 5.87 -1.30 -13.02
CA ASP A 149 6.63 -0.44 -13.92
C ASP A 149 5.79 0.01 -15.12
N ASN A 150 4.75 -0.76 -15.47
CA ASN A 150 3.97 -0.57 -16.70
C ASN A 150 2.50 -0.17 -16.47
N ILE A 151 1.97 -0.23 -15.26
CA ILE A 151 0.60 0.16 -14.97
C ILE A 151 0.41 1.68 -15.14
N PRO A 152 -0.55 2.15 -15.98
CA PRO A 152 -0.80 3.59 -16.10
C PRO A 152 -1.32 4.16 -14.78
N LEU A 153 -0.57 5.11 -14.19
CA LEU A 153 -0.89 5.69 -12.89
C LEU A 153 -2.27 6.37 -12.88
N LYS A 154 -2.73 6.90 -14.01
CA LYS A 154 -4.07 7.45 -14.17
C LYS A 154 -5.17 6.42 -13.89
N VAL A 155 -4.99 5.17 -14.31
CA VAL A 155 -5.98 4.10 -14.06
C VAL A 155 -6.11 3.83 -12.55
N ILE A 156 -4.99 3.87 -11.83
CA ILE A 156 -4.98 3.74 -10.36
C ILE A 156 -5.73 4.90 -9.73
N MET A 157 -5.40 6.14 -10.12
CA MET A 157 -6.03 7.34 -9.56
C MET A 157 -7.53 7.42 -9.89
N ASP A 158 -7.94 7.09 -11.11
CA ASP A 158 -9.34 7.06 -11.51
C ASP A 158 -10.14 6.02 -10.71
N ALA A 159 -9.56 4.83 -10.50
CA ALA A 159 -10.18 3.78 -9.68
C ALA A 159 -10.36 4.24 -8.22
N ILE A 160 -9.34 4.87 -7.63
CA ILE A 160 -9.37 5.38 -6.26
C ILE A 160 -10.37 6.53 -6.13
N ALA A 161 -10.29 7.52 -7.01
CA ALA A 161 -11.16 8.69 -7.03
C ALA A 161 -12.63 8.33 -7.35
N SER A 162 -12.90 7.17 -7.95
CA SER A 162 -14.26 6.67 -8.14
C SER A 162 -14.97 6.31 -6.83
N GLU A 163 -14.20 5.98 -5.78
CA GLU A 163 -14.71 5.57 -4.46
C GLU A 163 -14.45 6.63 -3.38
N ILE A 164 -13.42 7.46 -3.54
CA ILE A 164 -12.97 8.43 -2.53
C ILE A 164 -13.09 9.84 -3.07
N ALA A 165 -13.61 10.74 -2.23
CA ALA A 165 -13.76 12.16 -2.52
C ALA A 165 -12.95 13.06 -1.57
N ASP A 166 -12.11 12.48 -0.71
CA ASP A 166 -11.22 13.23 0.17
C ASP A 166 -9.97 13.69 -0.60
N GLY A 167 -9.94 14.97 -0.99
CA GLY A 167 -8.88 15.53 -1.81
C GLY A 167 -7.49 15.47 -1.17
N ASN A 168 -7.40 15.51 0.16
CA ASN A 168 -6.11 15.42 0.83
C ASN A 168 -5.55 13.99 0.80
N ILE A 169 -6.40 12.97 0.96
CA ILE A 169 -5.98 11.57 0.75
C ILE A 169 -5.56 11.33 -0.70
N LEU A 170 -6.34 11.83 -1.67
CA LEU A 170 -6.00 11.69 -3.08
C LEU A 170 -4.63 12.30 -3.40
N ARG A 171 -4.37 13.53 -2.92
CA ARG A 171 -3.07 14.19 -3.09
C ARG A 171 -1.92 13.43 -2.43
N LEU A 172 -2.12 12.87 -1.23
CA LEU A 172 -1.08 12.04 -0.59
C LEU A 172 -0.70 10.84 -1.46
N ILE A 173 -1.68 10.20 -2.10
CA ILE A 173 -1.44 9.07 -3.01
C ILE A 173 -0.73 9.55 -4.28
N GLU A 174 -1.15 10.67 -4.86
CA GLU A 174 -0.48 11.29 -6.02
C GLU A 174 0.99 11.59 -5.73
N ASN A 175 1.29 12.17 -4.56
CA ASN A 175 2.66 12.44 -4.12
C ASN A 175 3.50 11.14 -4.07
N PHE A 176 2.94 10.04 -3.57
CA PHE A 176 3.64 8.74 -3.54
C PHE A 176 3.85 8.12 -4.92
N LEU A 177 2.93 8.38 -5.86
CA LEU A 177 3.03 7.90 -7.23
C LEU A 177 3.90 8.80 -8.12
N GLY A 178 4.34 9.96 -7.63
CA GLY A 178 5.12 10.92 -8.40
C GLY A 178 4.29 11.66 -9.46
N LEU A 179 3.00 11.87 -9.19
CA LEU A 179 2.07 12.60 -10.06
C LEU A 179 1.89 14.08 -9.68
N ALA A 180 2.49 14.50 -8.56
CA ALA A 180 2.40 15.85 -8.02
C ALA A 180 3.57 16.75 -8.48
#